data_AF-A0A2N2PE33-F1
#
_entry.id   AF-A0A2N2PE33-F1
#
_cell.length_a   1.000
_cell.length_b   1.000
_cell.length_c   1.000
_cell.angle_alpha   90.00
_cell.angle_beta   90.00
_cell.angle_gamma   90.00
#
_symmetry.space_group_name_H-M   'P 1'
#
loop_
_entity.id
_entity.type
_entity.pdbx_description
1 polymer ?
#
loop_
_entity_poly.entity_id
_entity_poly.type
_entity_poly.pdbx_seq_one_letter_code
_entity_poly.pdbx_strand_id
1 'polypeptide(L)'
;MNQHEDKYLREKINRIIERQKEGKIIIASHKDGSGLPTREDLEQGLIRAAHPYDYAVGKAGFLKYDSEIGMYEFIVNPGEKQPSVLANYKQLSLAEAALDEPRRRIEIQNGDTNVVFTHVQHWKNLYELLREVNTELARLNSGIVVWKINQVNNEQAEVEEHLYHEAVPQLRNGQALAYISGYAYDEDRIPAYIGLVGYKTSLESLRVTLFSGKTLQMVQEGVGDVWLTPRDRYEQVWQPMPEYTSHQVGSISRMAVPGKWEPEDQYAYLLVFHGSVDPAQELIRLFIERLKEALEMPIMDEWALVLWKLAQHQKLVQSLTTGGDCLLGARINLQANWQELLENLLINQEISLAN
;
A
#
# COMPACT_ATOMS: atom_id res chain seq x y z
N MET A 1 -1.42 -19.53 -15.62
CA MET A 1 -1.75 -18.15 -16.02
C MET A 1 -3.15 -17.85 -15.51
N ASN A 2 -3.27 -17.05 -14.45
CA ASN A 2 -4.57 -16.48 -14.12
C ASN A 2 -4.81 -15.32 -15.09
N GLN A 3 -5.97 -15.34 -15.73
CA GLN A 3 -6.42 -14.28 -16.63
C GLN A 3 -7.84 -13.90 -16.23
N HIS A 4 -8.19 -12.64 -16.41
CA HIS A 4 -9.55 -12.17 -16.25
C HIS A 4 -10.05 -11.56 -17.55
N GLU A 5 -11.22 -12.03 -17.99
CA GLU A 5 -11.89 -11.59 -19.21
C GLU A 5 -13.29 -11.12 -18.87
N ASP A 6 -13.62 -9.88 -19.23
CA ASP A 6 -15.00 -9.40 -19.23
C ASP A 6 -15.56 -9.45 -20.65
N LYS A 7 -16.13 -10.62 -20.98
CA LYS A 7 -16.74 -10.87 -22.31
C LYS A 7 -17.95 -9.97 -22.55
N TYR A 8 -18.72 -9.68 -21.51
CA TYR A 8 -19.88 -8.80 -21.62
C TYR A 8 -19.46 -7.37 -21.97
N LEU A 9 -18.44 -6.85 -21.27
CA LEU A 9 -17.84 -5.56 -21.59
C LEU A 9 -17.29 -5.55 -23.02
N ARG A 10 -16.54 -6.57 -23.42
CA ARG A 10 -15.99 -6.68 -24.79
C ARG A 10 -17.09 -6.60 -25.85
N GLU A 11 -18.15 -7.38 -25.72
CA GLU A 11 -19.27 -7.40 -26.68
C GLU A 11 -20.00 -6.05 -26.72
N LYS A 12 -20.28 -5.48 -25.55
CA LYS A 12 -20.94 -4.18 -25.42
C LYS A 12 -20.15 -3.06 -26.10
N ILE A 13 -18.84 -2.96 -25.82
CA ILE A 13 -17.98 -1.93 -26.42
C ILE A 13 -17.82 -2.14 -27.92
N ASN A 14 -17.74 -3.39 -28.42
CA ASN A 14 -17.68 -3.63 -29.87
C ASN A 14 -18.90 -3.04 -30.60
N ARG A 15 -20.10 -3.24 -30.09
CA ARG A 15 -21.33 -2.66 -30.68
C ARG A 15 -21.28 -1.13 -30.67
N ILE A 16 -20.76 -0.52 -29.61
CA ILE A 16 -20.58 0.95 -29.54
C ILE A 16 -19.59 1.41 -30.60
N ILE A 17 -18.46 0.73 -30.74
CA ILE A 17 -17.43 1.06 -31.73
C ILE A 17 -18.00 0.97 -33.16
N GLU A 18 -18.83 -0.03 -33.46
CA GLU A 18 -19.51 -0.14 -34.75
C GLU A 18 -20.40 1.08 -35.02
N ARG A 19 -21.20 1.53 -34.05
CA ARG A 19 -22.01 2.74 -34.20
C ARG A 19 -21.16 4.00 -34.36
N GLN A 20 -20.05 4.11 -33.62
CA GLN A 20 -19.13 5.24 -33.78
C GLN A 20 -18.46 5.25 -35.16
N LYS A 21 -18.16 4.09 -35.76
CA LYS A 21 -17.65 3.99 -37.15
C LYS A 21 -18.67 4.47 -38.19
N GLU A 22 -19.96 4.36 -37.90
CA GLU A 22 -21.04 4.94 -38.71
C GLU A 22 -21.15 6.47 -38.54
N GLY A 23 -20.32 7.08 -37.68
CA GLY A 23 -20.34 8.51 -37.39
C GLY A 23 -21.33 8.91 -36.29
N LYS A 24 -21.92 7.94 -35.58
CA LYS A 24 -22.87 8.22 -34.48
C LYS A 24 -22.13 8.60 -33.20
N ILE A 25 -22.68 9.57 -32.48
CA ILE A 25 -22.18 9.97 -31.16
C ILE A 25 -23.00 9.22 -30.11
N ILE A 26 -22.35 8.35 -29.34
CA ILE A 26 -22.99 7.53 -28.32
C ILE A 26 -22.77 8.13 -26.92
N ILE A 27 -23.85 8.22 -26.16
CA ILE A 27 -23.94 8.78 -24.81
C ILE A 27 -24.46 7.71 -23.85
N ALA A 28 -23.74 7.47 -22.76
CA ALA A 28 -24.14 6.51 -21.75
C ALA A 28 -25.33 7.02 -20.93
N SER A 29 -26.22 6.09 -20.56
CA SER A 29 -27.40 6.40 -19.76
C SER A 29 -27.05 6.83 -18.33
N HIS A 30 -25.97 6.26 -17.80
CA HIS A 30 -25.36 6.49 -16.48
C HIS A 30 -23.88 6.07 -16.53
N LYS A 31 -23.10 6.38 -15.48
CA LYS A 31 -21.70 5.94 -15.37
C LYS A 31 -21.64 4.42 -15.28
N ASP A 32 -21.14 3.77 -16.33
CA ASP A 32 -21.17 2.31 -16.49
C ASP A 32 -19.80 1.70 -16.82
N GLY A 33 -18.73 2.48 -16.69
CA GLY A 33 -17.36 2.04 -16.96
C GLY A 33 -16.96 2.00 -18.45
N SER A 34 -17.85 2.40 -19.37
CA SER A 34 -17.53 2.45 -20.81
C SER A 34 -16.59 3.60 -21.21
N GLY A 35 -16.41 4.59 -20.34
CA GLY A 35 -15.64 5.81 -20.62
C GLY A 35 -16.35 6.81 -21.54
N LEU A 36 -17.61 6.53 -21.92
CA LEU A 36 -18.43 7.49 -22.67
C LEU A 36 -18.96 8.62 -21.78
N PRO A 37 -19.18 9.81 -22.35
CA PRO A 37 -19.96 10.85 -21.70
C PRO A 37 -21.34 10.33 -21.32
N THR A 38 -21.81 10.73 -20.14
CA THR A 38 -23.17 10.42 -19.67
C THR A 38 -24.12 11.57 -19.95
N ARG A 39 -25.41 11.32 -19.76
CA ARG A 39 -26.45 12.36 -19.76
C ARG A 39 -26.17 13.53 -18.82
N GLU A 40 -25.56 13.25 -17.66
CA GLU A 40 -25.23 14.27 -16.66
C GLU A 40 -24.09 15.17 -17.13
N ASP A 41 -23.14 14.62 -17.90
CA ASP A 41 -21.97 15.35 -18.40
C ASP A 41 -22.30 16.30 -19.56
N LEU A 42 -23.52 16.23 -20.12
CA LEU A 42 -23.95 17.16 -21.17
C LEU A 42 -24.22 18.58 -20.64
N GLU A 43 -24.36 18.75 -19.31
CA GLU A 43 -24.50 20.03 -18.58
C GLU A 43 -25.60 20.99 -19.09
N GLN A 44 -26.46 20.51 -19.98
CA GLN A 44 -27.60 21.23 -20.54
C GLN A 44 -28.86 20.57 -20.01
N GLY A 45 -29.76 21.36 -19.42
CA GLY A 45 -31.02 20.86 -18.86
C GLY A 45 -31.76 19.97 -19.87
N LEU A 46 -31.87 18.68 -19.56
CA LEU A 46 -32.52 17.70 -20.42
C LEU A 46 -34.04 17.86 -20.30
N ILE A 47 -34.68 18.21 -21.41
CA ILE A 47 -36.14 18.34 -21.49
C ILE A 47 -36.67 17.15 -22.28
N ARG A 48 -37.76 16.54 -21.82
CA ARG A 48 -38.40 15.43 -22.56
C ARG A 48 -38.80 15.91 -23.97
N ALA A 49 -38.38 15.18 -24.99
CA ALA A 49 -38.66 15.52 -26.39
C ALA A 49 -39.90 14.78 -26.92
N ALA A 50 -40.39 15.24 -28.07
CA ALA A 50 -41.42 14.52 -28.82
C ALA A 50 -40.81 13.34 -29.58
N HIS A 51 -41.61 12.29 -29.77
CA HIS A 51 -41.25 11.13 -30.57
C HIS A 51 -40.75 11.58 -31.97
N PRO A 52 -39.64 11.04 -32.50
CA PRO A 52 -38.94 9.81 -32.09
C PRO A 52 -37.81 9.97 -31.07
N TYR A 53 -37.68 11.14 -30.42
CA TYR A 53 -36.61 11.42 -29.47
C TYR A 53 -37.07 11.30 -28.02
N ASP A 54 -36.13 11.02 -27.12
CA ASP A 54 -36.39 10.91 -25.69
C ASP A 54 -36.16 12.24 -24.97
N TYR A 55 -35.03 12.90 -25.26
CA TYR A 55 -34.65 14.16 -24.63
C TYR A 55 -34.09 15.16 -25.64
N ALA A 56 -34.38 16.44 -25.42
CA ALA A 56 -33.71 17.56 -26.05
C ALA A 56 -32.55 18.03 -25.15
N VAL A 57 -31.38 18.25 -25.75
CA VAL A 57 -30.18 18.75 -25.09
C VAL A 57 -30.03 20.23 -25.46
N GLY A 58 -30.74 21.08 -24.70
CA GLY A 58 -30.79 22.52 -24.98
C GLY A 58 -31.18 22.81 -26.44
N LYS A 59 -30.34 23.59 -27.13
CA LYS A 59 -30.44 23.82 -28.59
C LYS A 59 -29.54 22.90 -29.41
N ALA A 60 -28.60 22.21 -28.76
CA ALA A 60 -27.50 21.52 -29.42
C ALA A 60 -27.92 20.23 -30.15
N GLY A 61 -29.02 19.59 -29.73
CA GLY A 61 -29.48 18.37 -30.38
C GLY A 61 -30.46 17.56 -29.55
N PHE A 62 -30.59 16.28 -29.91
CA PHE A 62 -31.53 15.33 -29.30
C PHE A 62 -30.82 14.04 -28.89
N LEU A 63 -31.31 13.40 -27.83
CA LEU A 63 -30.97 12.04 -27.46
C LEU A 63 -32.07 11.10 -27.90
N LYS A 64 -31.67 10.03 -28.59
CA LYS A 64 -32.54 8.93 -28.99
C LYS A 64 -32.01 7.64 -28.38
N TYR A 65 -32.81 6.97 -27.58
CA TYR A 65 -32.43 5.71 -26.96
C TYR A 65 -32.35 4.60 -28.01
N ASP A 66 -31.22 3.91 -28.02
CA ASP A 66 -30.97 2.72 -28.82
C ASP A 66 -31.00 1.49 -27.91
N SER A 67 -32.10 0.73 -28.00
CA SER A 67 -32.30 -0.47 -27.20
C SER A 67 -31.34 -1.61 -27.50
N GLU A 68 -30.68 -1.62 -28.67
CA GLU A 68 -29.75 -2.69 -29.06
C GLU A 68 -28.41 -2.59 -28.32
N ILE A 69 -28.02 -1.37 -27.94
CA ILE A 69 -26.80 -1.08 -27.17
C ILE A 69 -27.09 -0.55 -25.75
N GLY A 70 -28.36 -0.26 -25.43
CA GLY A 70 -28.79 0.22 -24.11
C GLY A 70 -28.32 1.64 -23.77
N MET A 71 -28.08 2.46 -24.79
CA MET A 71 -27.47 3.80 -24.69
C MET A 71 -28.19 4.80 -25.58
N TYR A 72 -27.86 6.08 -25.46
CA TYR A 72 -28.42 7.13 -26.30
C TYR A 72 -27.50 7.44 -27.49
N GLU A 73 -28.10 7.63 -28.66
CA GLU A 73 -27.49 8.30 -29.80
C GLU A 73 -27.76 9.80 -29.69
N PHE A 74 -26.71 10.62 -29.75
CA PHE A 74 -26.82 12.07 -29.80
C PHE A 74 -26.87 12.54 -31.26
N ILE A 75 -27.99 13.17 -31.60
CA ILE A 75 -28.29 13.69 -32.93
C ILE A 75 -28.12 15.21 -32.88
N VAL A 76 -27.08 15.69 -33.58
CA VAL A 76 -26.68 17.10 -33.60
C VAL A 76 -27.70 17.95 -34.36
N ASN A 77 -28.07 19.11 -33.82
CA ASN A 77 -28.76 20.14 -34.59
C ASN A 77 -27.76 20.93 -35.44
N PRO A 78 -27.91 20.97 -36.77
CA PRO A 78 -26.99 21.68 -37.65
C PRO A 78 -26.86 23.17 -37.29
N GLY A 79 -25.63 23.66 -37.19
CA GLY A 79 -25.34 25.08 -36.95
C GLY A 79 -25.34 25.52 -35.48
N GLU A 80 -25.72 24.65 -34.55
CA GLU A 80 -25.71 24.95 -33.11
C GLU A 80 -24.41 24.50 -32.44
N LYS A 81 -24.03 25.18 -31.35
CA LYS A 81 -22.81 24.85 -30.59
C LYS A 81 -23.03 23.58 -29.77
N GLN A 82 -22.15 22.59 -29.96
CA GLN A 82 -22.19 21.34 -29.21
C GLN A 82 -21.80 21.52 -27.73
N PRO A 83 -22.28 20.64 -26.83
CA PRO A 83 -21.79 20.56 -25.45
C PRO A 83 -20.26 20.41 -25.41
N SER A 84 -19.62 21.07 -24.45
CA SER A 84 -18.16 21.06 -24.27
C SER A 84 -17.59 19.65 -24.14
N VAL A 85 -18.30 18.75 -23.46
CA VAL A 85 -17.89 17.35 -23.29
C VAL A 85 -17.76 16.61 -24.63
N LEU A 86 -18.51 16.99 -25.66
CA LEU A 86 -18.47 16.37 -26.97
C LEU A 86 -17.39 16.97 -27.89
N ALA A 87 -16.82 18.12 -27.54
CA ALA A 87 -15.74 18.73 -28.33
C ALA A 87 -14.48 17.84 -28.39
N ASN A 88 -14.26 17.03 -27.35
CA ASN A 88 -13.17 16.06 -27.26
C ASN A 88 -13.68 14.62 -27.32
N TYR A 89 -14.82 14.39 -27.97
CA TYR A 89 -15.38 13.04 -28.10
C TYR A 89 -14.40 12.14 -28.85
N LYS A 90 -13.99 11.04 -28.22
CA LYS A 90 -13.10 10.05 -28.82
C LYS A 90 -13.88 8.81 -29.19
N GLN A 91 -13.54 8.28 -30.37
CA GLN A 91 -13.93 6.93 -30.71
C GLN A 91 -13.27 5.94 -29.73
N LEU A 92 -14.06 5.00 -29.23
CA LEU A 92 -13.57 3.97 -28.35
C LEU A 92 -12.73 2.96 -29.12
N SER A 93 -11.81 2.35 -28.40
CA SER A 93 -10.98 1.26 -28.87
C SER A 93 -10.83 0.24 -27.75
N LEU A 94 -10.88 -1.04 -28.11
CA LEU A 94 -10.70 -2.13 -27.17
C LEU A 94 -9.22 -2.51 -27.09
N ALA A 95 -8.75 -2.69 -25.86
CA ALA A 95 -7.39 -3.12 -25.60
C ALA A 95 -7.34 -4.26 -24.59
N GLU A 96 -6.20 -4.96 -24.58
CA GLU A 96 -5.82 -5.89 -23.52
C GLU A 96 -4.72 -5.25 -22.69
N ALA A 97 -4.68 -5.59 -21.40
CA ALA A 97 -3.68 -5.14 -20.46
C ALA A 97 -2.75 -6.29 -20.08
N ALA A 98 -1.47 -5.99 -19.93
CA ALA A 98 -0.45 -6.87 -19.39
C ALA A 98 -0.13 -6.45 -17.96
N LEU A 99 -0.37 -7.33 -16.98
CA LEU A 99 0.02 -7.14 -15.58
C LEU A 99 1.41 -7.76 -15.36
N ASP A 100 2.40 -6.91 -15.09
CA ASP A 100 3.72 -7.27 -14.57
C ASP A 100 3.65 -7.16 -13.04
N GLU A 101 3.41 -8.29 -12.36
CA GLU A 101 3.29 -8.32 -10.89
C GLU A 101 4.60 -7.95 -10.18
N PRO A 102 5.77 -8.49 -10.58
CA PRO A 102 7.05 -8.13 -9.95
C PRO A 102 7.35 -6.63 -9.95
N ARG A 103 6.97 -5.92 -11.01
CA ARG A 103 7.17 -4.46 -11.13
C ARG A 103 5.93 -3.64 -10.75
N ARG A 104 4.83 -4.29 -10.38
CA ARG A 104 3.53 -3.66 -10.06
C ARG A 104 3.06 -2.71 -11.16
N ARG A 105 3.11 -3.18 -12.41
CA ARG A 105 2.74 -2.36 -13.57
C ARG A 105 1.65 -3.01 -14.40
N ILE A 106 0.77 -2.17 -14.93
CA ILE A 106 -0.11 -2.55 -16.04
C ILE A 106 0.30 -1.78 -17.27
N GLU A 107 0.60 -2.51 -18.34
CA GLU A 107 0.92 -1.95 -19.65
C GLU A 107 -0.22 -2.22 -20.63
N ILE A 108 -0.59 -1.19 -21.39
CA ILE A 108 -1.65 -1.26 -22.39
C ILE A 108 -1.08 -0.68 -23.68
N GLN A 109 -0.88 -1.55 -24.68
CA GLN A 109 -0.52 -1.15 -26.03
C GLN A 109 -1.77 -1.10 -26.90
N ASN A 110 -2.04 0.04 -27.52
CA ASN A 110 -3.17 0.21 -28.41
C ASN A 110 -2.80 1.13 -29.58
N GLY A 111 -2.51 0.51 -30.74
CA GLY A 111 -1.93 1.21 -31.89
C GLY A 111 -0.59 1.84 -31.52
N ASP A 112 -0.46 3.15 -31.73
CA ASP A 112 0.73 3.93 -31.38
C ASP A 112 0.72 4.45 -29.93
N THR A 113 -0.34 4.19 -29.17
CA THR A 113 -0.45 4.64 -27.77
C THR A 113 0.00 3.55 -26.81
N ASN A 114 0.92 3.91 -25.90
CA ASN A 114 1.29 3.09 -24.76
C ASN A 114 0.83 3.78 -23.48
N VAL A 115 0.04 3.09 -22.66
CA VAL A 115 -0.37 3.55 -21.32
C VAL A 115 0.21 2.62 -20.28
N VAL A 116 0.93 3.20 -19.32
CA VAL A 116 1.54 2.47 -18.21
C VAL A 116 0.95 2.97 -16.89
N PHE A 117 0.31 2.05 -16.17
CA PHE A 117 -0.04 2.25 -14.76
C PHE A 117 1.09 1.70 -13.90
N THR A 118 1.57 2.51 -12.97
CA THR A 118 2.61 2.13 -12.00
C THR A 118 2.01 1.94 -10.60
N HIS A 119 2.67 1.16 -9.74
CA HIS A 119 2.25 0.92 -8.36
C HIS A 119 0.87 0.25 -8.24
N VAL A 120 0.61 -0.68 -9.16
CA VAL A 120 -0.63 -1.43 -9.24
C VAL A 120 -0.77 -2.41 -8.06
N GLN A 121 -1.96 -2.42 -7.46
CA GLN A 121 -2.32 -3.29 -6.35
C GLN A 121 -2.68 -4.70 -6.85
N HIS A 122 -1.67 -5.44 -7.29
CA HIS A 122 -1.82 -6.78 -7.89
C HIS A 122 -2.43 -7.84 -6.96
N TRP A 123 -2.41 -7.61 -5.64
CA TRP A 123 -3.10 -8.46 -4.65
C TRP A 123 -4.64 -8.31 -4.66
N LYS A 124 -5.18 -7.27 -5.32
CA LYS A 124 -6.62 -7.15 -5.54
C LYS A 124 -7.09 -8.20 -6.55
N ASN A 125 -8.39 -8.48 -6.54
CA ASN A 125 -8.96 -9.32 -7.58
C ASN A 125 -8.84 -8.63 -8.96
N LEU A 126 -8.56 -9.41 -10.00
CA LEU A 126 -8.33 -8.89 -11.36
C LEU A 126 -9.54 -8.13 -11.93
N TYR A 127 -10.76 -8.39 -11.44
CA TYR A 127 -11.96 -7.67 -11.83
C TYR A 127 -11.98 -6.23 -11.29
N GLU A 128 -11.65 -6.03 -10.01
CA GLU A 128 -11.48 -4.71 -9.39
C GLU A 128 -10.37 -3.94 -10.07
N LEU A 129 -9.27 -4.63 -10.38
CA LEU A 129 -8.15 -4.02 -11.07
C LEU A 129 -8.53 -3.55 -12.48
N LEU A 130 -9.27 -4.37 -13.23
CA LEU A 130 -9.84 -3.99 -14.54
C LEU A 130 -10.75 -2.76 -14.42
N ARG A 131 -11.61 -2.73 -13.38
CA ARG A 131 -12.51 -1.62 -13.11
C ARG A 131 -11.76 -0.32 -12.79
N GLU A 132 -10.71 -0.39 -11.98
CA GLU A 132 -9.88 0.76 -11.62
C GLU A 132 -9.15 1.31 -12.84
N VAL A 133 -8.52 0.44 -13.63
CA VAL A 133 -7.85 0.81 -14.89
C VAL A 133 -8.82 1.53 -15.83
N ASN A 134 -10.01 0.96 -16.07
CA ASN A 134 -11.00 1.58 -16.95
C ASN A 134 -11.55 2.90 -16.39
N THR A 135 -11.68 3.03 -15.07
CA THR A 135 -12.11 4.28 -14.43
C THR A 135 -11.10 5.40 -14.67
N GLU A 136 -9.81 5.12 -14.53
CA GLU A 136 -8.74 6.09 -14.79
C GLU A 136 -8.60 6.40 -16.28
N LEU A 137 -8.70 5.40 -17.17
CA LEU A 137 -8.71 5.61 -18.63
C LEU A 137 -9.87 6.49 -19.08
N ALA A 138 -11.05 6.33 -18.46
CA ALA A 138 -12.22 7.17 -18.68
C ALA A 138 -11.99 8.60 -18.15
N ARG A 139 -11.44 8.75 -16.94
CA ARG A 139 -11.11 10.06 -16.35
C ARG A 139 -10.15 10.87 -17.23
N LEU A 140 -9.20 10.20 -17.87
CA LEU A 140 -8.25 10.81 -18.79
C LEU A 140 -8.82 11.04 -20.21
N ASN A 141 -10.06 10.63 -20.47
CA ASN A 141 -10.68 10.62 -21.81
C ASN A 141 -9.72 10.01 -22.85
N SER A 142 -9.19 8.83 -22.55
CA SER A 142 -8.21 8.14 -23.41
C SER A 142 -8.83 7.61 -24.70
N GLY A 143 -10.12 7.23 -24.65
CA GLY A 143 -10.78 6.47 -25.72
C GLY A 143 -10.41 4.98 -25.72
N ILE A 144 -9.74 4.50 -24.67
CA ILE A 144 -9.33 3.10 -24.52
C ILE A 144 -10.21 2.44 -23.47
N VAL A 145 -10.72 1.25 -23.78
CA VAL A 145 -11.39 0.37 -22.82
C VAL A 145 -10.66 -0.97 -22.79
N VAL A 146 -10.16 -1.33 -21.61
CA VAL A 146 -9.53 -2.63 -21.38
C VAL A 146 -10.63 -3.63 -21.05
N TRP A 147 -10.61 -4.80 -21.70
CA TRP A 147 -11.59 -5.87 -21.43
C TRP A 147 -10.95 -7.14 -20.87
N LYS A 148 -9.62 -7.20 -20.86
CA LYS A 148 -8.84 -8.35 -20.42
C LYS A 148 -7.55 -7.92 -19.74
N ILE A 149 -7.21 -8.57 -18.63
CA ILE A 149 -5.89 -8.50 -18.01
C ILE A 149 -5.21 -9.87 -18.11
N ASN A 150 -4.03 -9.88 -18.74
CA ASN A 150 -3.13 -11.02 -18.82
C ASN A 150 -1.99 -10.84 -17.81
N GLN A 151 -1.78 -11.80 -16.92
CA GLN A 151 -0.55 -11.83 -16.12
C GLN A 151 0.64 -12.21 -17.01
N VAL A 152 1.71 -11.40 -16.95
CA VAL A 152 2.96 -11.67 -17.67
C VAL A 152 3.98 -12.19 -16.68
N ASN A 153 4.37 -13.46 -16.83
CA ASN A 153 5.47 -14.03 -16.09
C ASN A 153 6.77 -13.59 -16.75
N ASN A 154 7.41 -12.59 -16.18
CA ASN A 154 8.72 -12.13 -16.62
C ASN A 154 9.76 -12.73 -15.68
N GLU A 155 10.13 -13.99 -15.90
CA GLU A 155 11.07 -14.76 -15.05
C GLU A 155 12.48 -14.10 -14.94
N GLN A 156 12.77 -13.14 -15.83
CA GLN A 156 14.02 -12.38 -15.88
C GLN A 156 13.86 -10.92 -15.43
N ALA A 157 12.66 -10.46 -15.06
CA ALA A 157 12.51 -9.12 -14.53
C ALA A 157 13.13 -9.07 -13.13
N GLU A 158 14.08 -8.15 -12.92
CA GLU A 158 14.47 -7.75 -11.58
C GLU A 158 13.20 -7.34 -10.82
N VAL A 159 12.91 -8.07 -9.74
CA VAL A 159 11.85 -7.73 -8.81
C VAL A 159 12.21 -6.37 -8.22
N GLU A 160 11.36 -5.37 -8.43
CA GLU A 160 11.59 -4.07 -7.80
C GLU A 160 11.53 -4.26 -6.28
N GLU A 161 12.50 -3.66 -5.58
CA GLU A 161 12.54 -3.74 -4.13
C GLU A 161 11.37 -2.93 -3.56
N HIS A 162 10.44 -3.63 -2.91
CA HIS A 162 9.25 -3.04 -2.31
C HIS A 162 9.23 -3.34 -0.81
N LEU A 163 8.88 -2.35 0.01
CA LEU A 163 8.75 -2.52 1.47
C LEU A 163 7.77 -3.64 1.86
N TYR A 164 6.71 -3.81 1.06
CA TYR A 164 5.77 -4.90 1.18
C TYR A 164 5.57 -5.50 -0.19
N HIS A 165 5.54 -6.83 -0.30
CA HIS A 165 5.20 -7.54 -1.54
C HIS A 165 3.69 -7.63 -1.77
N GLU A 166 2.90 -7.65 -0.70
CA GLU A 166 1.43 -7.67 -0.77
C GLU A 166 0.84 -6.29 -0.42
N ALA A 167 -0.39 -6.28 0.10
CA ALA A 167 -1.04 -5.08 0.57
C ALA A 167 -0.24 -4.41 1.68
N VAL A 168 -0.14 -3.08 1.58
CA VAL A 168 0.46 -2.27 2.64
C VAL A 168 -0.41 -2.41 3.89
N PRO A 169 0.16 -2.89 5.02
CA PRO A 169 -0.56 -2.99 6.28
C PRO A 169 -1.13 -1.66 6.72
N GLN A 170 -2.26 -1.70 7.41
CA GLN A 170 -2.95 -0.51 7.89
C GLN A 170 -3.00 -0.52 9.41
N LEU A 171 -2.75 0.62 10.03
CA LEU A 171 -3.00 0.81 11.44
C LEU A 171 -4.27 1.63 11.62
N ARG A 172 -5.20 1.13 12.42
CA ARG A 172 -6.44 1.83 12.73
C ARG A 172 -6.75 1.84 14.21
N ASN A 173 -7.46 2.89 14.61
CA ASN A 173 -8.26 2.93 15.81
C ASN A 173 -9.74 3.07 15.41
N GLY A 174 -10.63 3.30 16.38
CA GLY A 174 -12.06 3.46 16.10
C GLY A 174 -12.45 4.71 15.28
N GLN A 175 -11.50 5.60 14.94
CA GLN A 175 -11.76 6.91 14.33
C GLN A 175 -10.85 7.24 13.13
N ALA A 176 -9.70 6.59 13.01
CA ALA A 176 -8.64 6.96 12.08
C ALA A 176 -7.91 5.73 11.55
N LEU A 177 -7.32 5.91 10.36
CA LEU A 177 -6.55 4.91 9.65
C LEU A 177 -5.32 5.57 9.01
N ALA A 178 -4.20 4.87 9.05
CA ALA A 178 -2.98 5.21 8.34
C ALA A 178 -2.32 3.94 7.78
N TYR A 179 -1.44 4.10 6.80
CA TYR A 179 -0.67 3.02 6.21
C TYR A 179 0.65 2.86 6.94
N ILE A 180 1.11 1.62 7.14
CA ILE A 180 2.31 1.32 7.90
C ILE A 180 3.52 1.30 6.95
N SER A 181 4.55 2.10 7.22
CA SER A 181 5.83 2.03 6.48
C SER A 181 6.76 0.95 7.02
N GLY A 182 6.67 0.66 8.31
CA GLY A 182 7.26 -0.52 8.95
C GLY A 182 6.83 -0.67 10.40
N TYR A 183 7.12 -1.81 10.99
CA TYR A 183 6.70 -2.13 12.35
C TYR A 183 7.63 -3.13 13.03
N ALA A 184 7.64 -3.10 14.36
CA ALA A 184 8.22 -4.14 15.21
C ALA A 184 7.41 -4.27 16.50
N TYR A 185 7.04 -5.49 16.88
CA TYR A 185 6.37 -5.78 18.16
C TYR A 185 6.80 -7.12 18.75
N ASP A 186 6.70 -7.26 20.07
CA ASP A 186 7.09 -8.47 20.78
C ASP A 186 5.98 -9.52 20.92
N GLU A 187 6.25 -10.61 21.61
CA GLU A 187 5.27 -11.69 21.83
C GLU A 187 4.01 -11.24 22.59
N ASP A 188 4.14 -10.21 23.44
CA ASP A 188 3.05 -9.58 24.18
C ASP A 188 2.28 -8.54 23.32
N ARG A 189 2.66 -8.41 22.04
CA ARG A 189 2.12 -7.44 21.07
C ARG A 189 2.33 -6.00 21.50
N ILE A 190 3.39 -5.74 22.27
CA ILE A 190 3.82 -4.40 22.61
C ILE A 190 4.64 -3.88 21.42
N PRO A 191 4.24 -2.75 20.80
CA PRO A 191 5.02 -2.21 19.70
C PRO A 191 6.31 -1.59 20.23
N ALA A 192 7.44 -2.04 19.68
CA ALA A 192 8.76 -1.41 19.83
C ALA A 192 8.95 -0.29 18.78
N TYR A 193 8.35 -0.43 17.61
CA TYR A 193 8.39 0.57 16.55
C TYR A 193 7.16 0.49 15.65
N ILE A 194 6.66 1.65 15.22
CA ILE A 194 5.63 1.81 14.20
C ILE A 194 5.95 3.04 13.34
N GLY A 195 6.22 2.81 12.06
CA GLY A 195 6.27 3.83 11.02
C GLY A 195 4.91 3.95 10.30
N LEU A 196 4.41 5.16 10.12
CA LEU A 196 3.09 5.46 9.54
C LEU A 196 3.17 6.52 8.46
N VAL A 197 2.32 6.40 7.44
CA VAL A 197 2.08 7.40 6.40
C VAL A 197 0.58 7.66 6.28
N GLY A 198 0.19 8.93 6.28
CA GLY A 198 -1.21 9.32 6.09
C GLY A 198 -1.47 10.80 6.32
N TYR A 199 -2.75 11.17 6.35
CA TYR A 199 -3.16 12.54 6.65
C TYR A 199 -2.82 12.91 8.10
N LYS A 200 -2.40 14.17 8.30
CA LYS A 200 -1.99 14.67 9.63
C LYS A 200 -3.03 14.40 10.73
N THR A 201 -4.31 14.60 10.43
CA THR A 201 -5.42 14.38 11.38
C THR A 201 -5.56 12.92 11.80
N SER A 202 -5.43 11.98 10.85
CA SER A 202 -5.43 10.55 11.15
C SER A 202 -4.24 10.15 12.01
N LEU A 203 -3.05 10.66 11.68
CA LEU A 203 -1.81 10.36 12.39
C LEU A 203 -1.84 10.88 13.84
N GLU A 204 -2.37 12.08 14.08
CA GLU A 204 -2.54 12.61 15.43
C GLU A 204 -3.52 11.76 16.27
N SER A 205 -4.62 11.27 15.66
CA SER A 205 -5.56 10.37 16.35
C SER A 205 -4.89 9.05 16.76
N LEU A 206 -4.12 8.45 15.86
CA LEU A 206 -3.37 7.23 16.13
C LEU A 206 -2.28 7.46 17.18
N ARG A 207 -1.56 8.58 17.11
CA ARG A 207 -0.58 9.00 18.12
C ARG A 207 -1.20 9.10 19.51
N VAL A 208 -2.33 9.79 19.66
CA VAL A 208 -3.00 9.91 20.96
C VAL A 208 -3.38 8.52 21.51
N THR A 209 -3.81 7.62 20.64
CA THR A 209 -4.14 6.23 21.02
C THR A 209 -2.90 5.47 21.50
N LEU A 210 -1.80 5.56 20.74
CA LEU A 210 -0.51 4.94 21.08
C LEU A 210 0.01 5.45 22.44
N PHE A 211 0.05 6.77 22.62
CA PHE A 211 0.58 7.42 23.82
C PHE A 211 -0.31 7.26 25.05
N SER A 212 -1.60 6.96 24.85
CA SER A 212 -2.54 6.66 25.94
C SER A 212 -2.53 5.18 26.35
N GLY A 213 -1.66 4.35 25.77
CA GLY A 213 -1.63 2.91 26.05
C GLY A 213 -2.87 2.16 25.59
N LYS A 214 -3.62 2.70 24.62
CA LYS A 214 -4.85 2.08 24.10
C LYS A 214 -4.53 1.16 22.94
N THR A 215 -5.31 0.09 22.83
CA THR A 215 -5.12 -0.92 21.78
C THR A 215 -5.31 -0.32 20.39
N LEU A 216 -4.43 -0.71 19.47
CA LEU A 216 -4.48 -0.39 18.05
C LEU A 216 -4.68 -1.67 17.25
N GLN A 217 -5.37 -1.58 16.11
CA GLN A 217 -5.56 -2.73 15.23
C GLN A 217 -4.69 -2.54 13.99
N MET A 218 -3.76 -3.46 13.79
CA MET A 218 -3.03 -3.62 12.56
C MET A 218 -3.76 -4.62 11.66
N VAL A 219 -4.17 -4.17 10.49
CA VAL A 219 -4.83 -4.99 9.46
C VAL A 219 -3.79 -5.38 8.43
N GLN A 220 -3.64 -6.68 8.23
CA GLN A 220 -2.75 -7.27 7.24
C GLN A 220 -3.54 -8.23 6.38
N GLU A 221 -3.67 -7.91 5.10
CA GLU A 221 -4.27 -8.83 4.13
C GLU A 221 -3.45 -10.14 4.11
N GLY A 222 -4.14 -11.29 4.01
CA GLY A 222 -3.50 -12.62 3.98
C GLY A 222 -3.00 -13.16 5.33
N VAL A 223 -2.60 -12.30 6.28
CA VAL A 223 -2.08 -12.69 7.60
C VAL A 223 -3.16 -12.62 8.70
N GLY A 224 -4.07 -11.65 8.59
CA GLY A 224 -5.11 -11.38 9.57
C GLY A 224 -4.80 -10.22 10.52
N ASP A 225 -5.79 -9.87 11.34
CA ASP A 225 -5.70 -8.69 12.20
C ASP A 225 -4.88 -8.94 13.47
N VAL A 226 -3.97 -8.02 13.77
CA VAL A 226 -3.15 -8.01 14.98
C VAL A 226 -3.54 -6.84 15.86
N TRP A 227 -3.86 -7.13 17.12
CA TRP A 227 -4.14 -6.12 18.13
C TRP A 227 -2.86 -5.78 18.90
N LEU A 228 -2.35 -4.57 18.72
CA LEU A 228 -1.17 -4.06 19.41
C LEU A 228 -1.58 -3.38 20.72
N THR A 229 -0.85 -3.64 21.80
CA THR A 229 -1.12 -3.11 23.14
C THR A 229 0.05 -2.25 23.60
N PRO A 230 0.02 -0.93 23.32
CA PRO A 230 1.09 -0.03 23.73
C PRO A 230 1.16 0.04 25.26
N ARG A 231 2.36 -0.15 25.81
CA ARG A 231 2.60 -0.07 27.26
C ARG A 231 3.79 0.83 27.62
N ASP A 232 4.45 1.37 26.60
CA ASP A 232 5.70 2.08 26.74
C ASP A 232 5.54 3.59 26.55
N ARG A 233 6.61 4.33 26.81
CA ARG A 233 6.80 5.71 26.36
C ARG A 233 7.37 5.68 24.95
N TYR A 234 6.78 6.48 24.06
CA TYR A 234 7.19 6.56 22.66
C TYR A 234 7.81 7.91 22.35
N GLU A 235 8.93 7.89 21.64
CA GLU A 235 9.48 9.05 20.95
C GLU A 235 8.98 9.07 19.50
N GLN A 236 8.83 10.26 18.93
CA GLN A 236 8.21 10.40 17.62
C GLN A 236 8.88 11.48 16.77
N VAL A 237 9.06 11.17 15.49
CA VAL A 237 9.55 12.10 14.47
C VAL A 237 8.52 12.22 13.35
N TRP A 238 8.30 13.45 12.88
CA TRP A 238 7.37 13.77 11.80
C TRP A 238 8.13 14.33 10.61
N GLN A 239 7.81 13.83 9.42
CA GLN A 239 8.35 14.32 8.16
C GLN A 239 7.21 14.65 7.20
N PRO A 240 7.12 15.90 6.70
CA PRO A 240 6.11 16.25 5.71
C PRO A 240 6.40 15.54 4.38
N MET A 241 5.35 15.05 3.71
CA MET A 241 5.44 14.47 2.38
C MET A 241 5.27 15.54 1.29
N PRO A 242 5.69 15.29 0.04
CA PRO A 242 5.44 16.20 -1.09
C PRO A 242 3.96 16.52 -1.28
N GLU A 243 3.05 15.57 -1.00
CA GLU A 243 1.64 15.89 -0.84
C GLU A 243 1.40 16.67 0.46
N TYR A 244 1.05 17.96 0.33
CA TYR A 244 0.91 18.94 1.41
C TYR A 244 0.08 18.52 2.64
N THR A 245 -0.80 17.53 2.49
CA THR A 245 -1.71 17.05 3.55
C THR A 245 -1.24 15.77 4.24
N SER A 246 -0.21 15.10 3.69
CA SER A 246 0.30 13.82 4.15
C SER A 246 1.63 13.98 4.89
N HIS A 247 1.85 13.12 5.89
CA HIS A 247 3.09 13.06 6.65
C HIS A 247 3.54 11.61 6.80
N GLN A 248 4.84 11.41 6.94
CA GLN A 248 5.43 10.19 7.46
C GLN A 248 5.79 10.41 8.93
N VAL A 249 5.52 9.41 9.77
CA VAL A 249 5.70 9.49 11.21
C VAL A 249 6.31 8.19 11.72
N GLY A 250 7.48 8.28 12.33
CA GLY A 250 8.11 7.16 13.03
C GLY A 250 7.87 7.29 14.53
N SER A 251 7.28 6.27 15.15
CA SER A 251 7.11 6.17 16.61
C SER A 251 7.95 5.01 17.12
N ILE A 252 8.87 5.28 18.04
CA ILE A 252 9.81 4.29 18.58
C ILE A 252 9.67 4.24 20.10
N SER A 253 9.65 3.04 20.66
CA SER A 253 9.72 2.82 22.10
C SER A 253 11.01 3.43 22.66
N ARG A 254 10.91 4.09 23.82
CA ARG A 254 12.06 4.59 24.57
C ARG A 254 13.09 3.49 24.82
N MET A 255 12.64 2.26 25.02
CA MET A 255 13.44 1.06 25.31
C MET A 255 14.26 0.58 24.12
N ALA A 256 13.94 1.07 22.91
CA ALA A 256 14.73 0.83 21.71
C ALA A 256 15.78 1.92 21.46
N VAL A 257 15.69 3.07 22.13
CA VAL A 257 16.57 4.22 21.87
C VAL A 257 17.83 4.12 22.76
N PRO A 258 19.04 4.29 22.20
CA PRO A 258 20.27 4.36 22.99
C PRO A 258 20.25 5.54 23.98
N GLY A 259 20.78 5.34 25.18
CA GLY A 259 20.87 6.35 26.24
C GLY A 259 19.56 6.65 26.97
N LYS A 260 18.49 5.91 26.67
CA LYS A 260 17.15 6.20 27.15
C LYS A 260 16.57 5.15 28.10
N TRP A 261 17.32 4.10 28.40
CA TRP A 261 16.94 3.09 29.39
C TRP A 261 17.10 3.62 30.82
N GLU A 262 16.35 3.05 31.75
CA GLU A 262 16.37 3.30 33.19
C GLU A 262 16.69 1.98 33.91
N PRO A 263 17.38 1.97 35.07
CA PRO A 263 17.73 0.72 35.78
C PRO A 263 16.55 -0.18 36.16
N GLU A 264 15.35 0.39 36.30
CA GLU A 264 14.11 -0.32 36.59
C GLU A 264 13.50 -1.03 35.37
N ASP A 265 14.02 -0.73 34.18
CA ASP A 265 13.55 -1.29 32.94
C ASP A 265 13.83 -2.79 32.86
N GLN A 266 12.80 -3.55 32.48
CA GLN A 266 12.87 -5.01 32.49
C GLN A 266 13.49 -5.58 31.20
N TYR A 267 13.45 -4.83 30.12
CA TYR A 267 13.87 -5.27 28.81
C TYR A 267 14.43 -4.12 27.99
N ALA A 268 15.19 -4.40 26.94
CA ALA A 268 15.53 -3.42 25.91
C ALA A 268 15.15 -3.97 24.54
N TYR A 269 14.88 -3.09 23.58
CA TYR A 269 14.66 -3.49 22.20
C TYR A 269 15.85 -3.12 21.33
N LEU A 270 16.12 -3.97 20.34
CA LEU A 270 17.05 -3.74 19.26
C LEU A 270 16.25 -3.70 17.97
N LEU A 271 16.55 -2.76 17.09
CA LEU A 271 15.86 -2.60 15.80
C LEU A 271 16.89 -2.34 14.72
N VAL A 272 16.76 -3.04 13.59
CA VAL A 272 17.59 -2.86 12.40
C VAL A 272 16.67 -2.50 11.23
N PHE A 273 16.95 -1.38 10.60
CA PHE A 273 16.13 -0.82 9.53
C PHE A 273 16.72 -1.08 8.14
N HIS A 274 15.92 -0.79 7.12
CA HIS A 274 16.33 -0.80 5.72
C HIS A 274 17.57 0.10 5.50
N GLY A 275 18.48 -0.33 4.62
CA GLY A 275 19.78 0.33 4.38
C GLY A 275 20.97 -0.29 5.11
N SER A 276 20.76 -1.28 5.99
CA SER A 276 21.86 -2.06 6.58
C SER A 276 22.44 -3.08 5.59
N VAL A 277 23.76 -3.12 5.47
CA VAL A 277 24.49 -4.02 4.54
C VAL A 277 24.42 -5.48 5.00
N ASP A 278 24.58 -5.71 6.32
CA ASP A 278 24.39 -7.02 6.96
C ASP A 278 23.50 -6.83 8.19
N PRO A 279 22.17 -6.98 8.03
CA PRO A 279 21.24 -6.78 9.12
C PRO A 279 21.48 -7.71 10.31
N ALA A 280 21.95 -8.93 10.07
CA ALA A 280 22.16 -9.91 11.13
C ALA A 280 23.40 -9.56 11.97
N GLN A 281 24.50 -9.19 11.31
CA GLN A 281 25.69 -8.72 12.00
C GLN A 281 25.42 -7.41 12.76
N GLU A 282 24.66 -6.51 12.17
CA GLU A 282 24.26 -5.26 12.81
C GLU A 282 23.42 -5.48 14.07
N LEU A 283 22.47 -6.43 14.04
CA LEU A 283 21.68 -6.79 15.22
C LEU A 283 22.56 -7.31 16.37
N ILE A 284 23.57 -8.13 16.04
CA ILE A 284 24.53 -8.67 17.03
C ILE A 284 25.43 -7.56 17.59
N ARG A 285 25.84 -6.59 16.76
CA ARG A 285 26.58 -5.40 17.21
C ARG A 285 25.75 -4.60 18.21
N LEU A 286 24.50 -4.27 17.85
CA LEU A 286 23.57 -3.53 18.70
C LEU A 286 23.28 -4.26 20.02
N PHE A 287 23.23 -5.59 20.00
CA PHE A 287 23.07 -6.41 21.20
C PHE A 287 24.20 -6.16 22.20
N ILE A 288 25.46 -6.21 21.75
CA ILE A 288 26.60 -5.99 22.63
C ILE A 288 26.67 -4.56 23.12
N GLU A 289 26.41 -3.58 22.26
CA GLU A 289 26.34 -2.17 22.67
C GLU A 289 25.27 -1.98 23.75
N ARG A 290 24.11 -2.60 23.59
CA ARG A 290 23.03 -2.50 24.57
C ARG A 290 23.35 -3.18 25.89
N LEU A 291 24.03 -4.34 25.86
CA LEU A 291 24.45 -4.99 27.11
C LEU A 291 25.52 -4.19 27.84
N LYS A 292 26.52 -3.64 27.12
CA LYS A 292 27.55 -2.74 27.70
C LYS A 292 26.95 -1.50 28.31
N GLU A 293 25.88 -1.01 27.72
CA GLU A 293 25.15 0.15 28.19
C GLU A 293 24.32 -0.18 29.45
N ALA A 294 23.54 -1.26 29.42
CA ALA A 294 22.55 -1.56 30.45
C ALA A 294 23.10 -2.36 31.65
N LEU A 295 24.20 -3.08 31.48
CA LEU A 295 24.80 -3.92 32.52
C LEU A 295 26.09 -3.29 33.06
N GLU A 296 26.25 -3.28 34.38
CA GLU A 296 27.44 -2.76 35.07
C GLU A 296 28.64 -3.73 35.02
N MET A 297 28.80 -4.48 33.94
CA MET A 297 29.84 -5.51 33.82
C MET A 297 30.62 -5.42 32.51
N PRO A 298 31.91 -5.79 32.49
CA PRO A 298 32.73 -5.69 31.29
C PRO A 298 32.30 -6.74 30.26
N ILE A 299 31.86 -6.29 29.09
CA ILE A 299 31.47 -7.15 27.97
C ILE A 299 32.37 -6.81 26.78
N MET A 300 33.03 -7.83 26.22
CA MET A 300 33.96 -7.67 25.10
C MET A 300 33.29 -7.97 23.77
N ASP A 301 33.69 -7.26 22.71
CA ASP A 301 33.10 -7.41 21.37
C ASP A 301 33.35 -8.80 20.77
N GLU A 302 34.47 -9.43 21.11
CA GLU A 302 34.81 -10.79 20.68
C GLU A 302 33.84 -11.86 21.22
N TRP A 303 33.10 -11.57 22.30
CA TRP A 303 32.11 -12.48 22.87
C TRP A 303 30.76 -12.44 22.14
N ALA A 304 30.58 -11.50 21.20
CA ALA A 304 29.29 -11.17 20.60
C ALA A 304 28.51 -12.38 20.08
N LEU A 305 29.16 -13.20 19.24
CA LEU A 305 28.52 -14.34 18.59
C LEU A 305 28.15 -15.45 19.57
N VAL A 306 29.01 -15.71 20.56
CA VAL A 306 28.80 -16.75 21.57
C VAL A 306 27.66 -16.34 22.49
N LEU A 307 27.70 -15.11 23.01
CA LEU A 307 26.65 -14.56 23.88
C LEU A 307 25.31 -14.48 23.18
N TRP A 308 25.27 -14.01 21.94
CA TRP A 308 24.03 -13.94 21.16
C TRP A 308 23.36 -15.30 21.03
N LYS A 309 24.10 -16.33 20.59
CA LYS A 309 23.57 -17.69 20.40
C LYS A 309 23.06 -18.29 21.72
N LEU A 310 23.82 -18.14 22.80
CA LEU A 310 23.44 -18.69 24.09
C LEU A 310 22.22 -17.96 24.67
N ALA A 311 22.21 -16.62 24.57
CA ALA A 311 21.10 -15.79 25.05
C ALA A 311 19.79 -16.09 24.29
N GLN A 312 19.86 -16.33 22.99
CA GLN A 312 18.71 -16.81 22.21
C GLN A 312 18.24 -18.20 22.66
N HIS A 313 19.17 -19.16 22.82
CA HIS A 313 18.85 -20.52 23.27
C HIS A 313 18.17 -20.53 24.65
N GLN A 314 18.62 -19.67 25.56
CA GLN A 314 18.06 -19.52 26.90
C GLN A 314 16.84 -18.58 26.96
N LYS A 315 16.37 -18.06 25.81
CA LYS A 315 15.26 -17.10 25.70
C LYS A 315 15.47 -15.78 26.48
N LEU A 316 16.72 -15.41 26.73
CA LEU A 316 17.09 -14.09 27.24
C LEU A 316 16.99 -13.03 26.13
N VAL A 317 17.12 -13.48 24.88
CA VAL A 317 16.88 -12.68 23.69
C VAL A 317 15.79 -13.35 22.86
N GLN A 318 14.77 -12.58 22.49
CA GLN A 318 13.65 -13.05 21.68
C GLN A 318 13.52 -12.18 20.43
N SER A 319 13.27 -12.79 19.28
CA SER A 319 13.01 -12.04 18.04
C SER A 319 11.67 -11.30 18.10
N LEU A 320 11.64 -10.10 17.56
CA LEU A 320 10.40 -9.35 17.35
C LEU A 320 9.72 -9.80 16.06
N THR A 321 8.41 -9.59 15.98
CA THR A 321 7.70 -9.64 14.69
C THR A 321 7.91 -8.31 13.98
N THR A 322 8.50 -8.35 12.78
CA THR A 322 8.92 -7.16 12.02
C THR A 322 8.28 -7.12 10.63
N GLY A 323 8.34 -5.96 9.97
CA GLY A 323 7.94 -5.79 8.57
C GLY A 323 8.12 -4.36 8.07
N GLY A 324 8.06 -4.20 6.75
CA GLY A 324 8.28 -2.92 6.07
C GLY A 324 9.72 -2.44 6.20
N ASP A 325 9.90 -1.19 6.62
CA ASP A 325 11.22 -0.56 6.78
C ASP A 325 12.03 -1.08 7.99
N CYS A 326 11.45 -1.89 8.87
CA CYS A 326 12.15 -2.58 9.96
C CYS A 326 12.44 -4.03 9.55
N LEU A 327 13.72 -4.35 9.33
CA LEU A 327 14.16 -5.65 8.84
C LEU A 327 14.22 -6.70 9.95
N LEU A 328 14.87 -6.36 11.07
CA LEU A 328 15.06 -7.25 12.20
C LEU A 328 14.83 -6.51 13.51
N GLY A 329 14.46 -7.26 14.54
CA GLY A 329 14.39 -6.72 15.88
C GLY A 329 14.48 -7.82 16.93
N ALA A 330 14.93 -7.44 18.11
CA ALA A 330 15.01 -8.36 19.25
C ALA A 330 14.67 -7.65 20.56
N ARG A 331 14.12 -8.40 21.50
CA ARG A 331 13.93 -8.02 22.89
C ARG A 331 15.00 -8.70 23.74
N ILE A 332 15.70 -7.94 24.56
CA ILE A 332 16.65 -8.41 25.56
C ILE A 332 15.97 -8.37 26.93
N ASN A 333 16.04 -9.45 27.70
CA ASN A 333 15.63 -9.46 29.10
C ASN A 333 16.77 -8.93 29.98
N LEU A 334 16.64 -7.71 30.52
CA LEU A 334 17.68 -7.08 31.34
C LEU A 334 17.71 -7.61 32.78
N GLN A 335 16.62 -8.23 33.24
CA GLN A 335 16.49 -8.77 34.60
C GLN A 335 16.99 -10.21 34.74
N ALA A 336 17.48 -10.80 33.64
CA ALA A 336 18.09 -12.11 33.67
C ALA A 336 19.41 -12.11 34.46
N ASN A 337 19.83 -13.27 34.94
CA ASN A 337 21.12 -13.43 35.61
C ASN A 337 22.28 -13.48 34.60
N TRP A 338 22.57 -12.34 33.98
CA TRP A 338 23.65 -12.18 33.00
C TRP A 338 25.03 -12.48 33.60
N GLN A 339 25.19 -12.26 34.92
CA GLN A 339 26.42 -12.58 35.63
C GLN A 339 26.66 -14.09 35.66
N GLU A 340 25.66 -14.88 36.08
CA GLU A 340 25.76 -16.34 36.08
C GLU A 340 26.00 -16.90 34.67
N LEU A 341 25.38 -16.32 33.64
CA LEU A 341 25.64 -16.70 32.25
C LEU A 341 27.12 -16.52 31.87
N LEU A 342 27.69 -15.36 32.19
CA LEU A 342 29.08 -15.03 31.87
C LEU A 342 30.07 -15.85 32.69
N GLU A 343 29.79 -16.06 33.97
CA GLU A 343 30.61 -16.93 34.84
C GLU A 343 30.67 -18.36 34.30
N ASN A 344 29.52 -18.93 33.90
CA ASN A 344 29.48 -20.27 33.31
C ASN A 344 30.25 -20.35 31.99
N LEU A 345 30.16 -19.33 31.13
CA LEU A 345 30.91 -19.27 29.87
C LEU A 345 32.43 -19.19 30.10
N LEU A 346 32.87 -18.44 31.11
CA LEU A 346 34.27 -18.36 31.50
C LEU A 346 34.79 -19.68 32.07
N ILE A 347 34.00 -20.33 32.95
CA ILE A 347 34.35 -21.63 33.53
C ILE A 347 34.49 -22.71 32.44
N ASN A 348 33.62 -22.67 31.44
CA ASN A 348 33.63 -23.60 30.31
C ASN A 348 34.65 -23.24 29.21
N GLN A 349 35.39 -22.14 29.36
CA GLN A 349 36.37 -21.63 28.37
C GLN A 349 35.75 -21.34 27.00
N GLU A 350 34.45 -21.04 26.94
CA GLU A 350 33.76 -20.63 25.72
C GLU A 350 34.02 -19.16 25.38
N ILE A 351 34.41 -18.38 26.39
CA ILE A 351 34.91 -17.00 26.29
C ILE A 351 36.17 -16.83 27.16
N SER A 352 37.05 -15.89 26.81
CA SER A 352 38.26 -15.59 27.58
C SER A 352 38.33 -14.11 27.95
N LEU A 353 39.00 -13.79 29.06
CA LEU A 353 39.28 -12.41 29.53
C LEU A 353 40.57 -11.83 28.91
N ALA A 354 41.24 -12.58 28.04
CA ALA A 354 42.51 -12.22 27.43
C ALA A 354 42.60 -12.80 26.02
N ASN A 355 43.25 -12.04 25.13
CA ASN A 355 44.02 -12.60 24.02
C ASN A 355 45.30 -13.23 24.54
#